data_AF-A0A9J6F5A3-F1
#
_entry.id   AF-A0A9J6F5A3-F1
#
_cell.length_a   1.000
_cell.length_b   1.000
_cell.length_c   1.000
_cell.angle_alpha   90.00
_cell.angle_beta   90.00
_cell.angle_gamma   90.00
#
_symmetry.space_group_name_H-M   'P 1'
#
loop_
_entity.id
_entity.type
_entity.pdbx_description
1 polymer ?
#
loop_
_entity_poly.entity_id
_entity_poly.type
_entity_poly.pdbx_seq_one_letter_code
_entity_poly.pdbx_strand_id
1 'polypeptide(L)'
;MAKAAEAGRPVQGAKGITPLINLQHFNIIWGFTPDYMHCVLLGVARQMTEDWLSNVGEEYYIGAPQTVAVLDQRLCSIKPHSCMPRLPRSVSLRKYWKASEWQQWLLYFSLPCLEGLLPRQYLKHFALLVKGIALLLQDTVSLSDISVSTDCLVKFVVDMQFLYGEKNMTFNVHQLLHMAQSVLNQGPLWAHSCFAFESNIGQIKQLVTSAKGAPLQIVERLMMASNFRYLKASASPCTLKFLTKAGPSNSKGGLLLSKPRAVSDQLLHLVQDHVGNIVRGRVMEHDRVIVSPGVRFHMTDEAYVTLATDDTYSLGALVLAHSLKRVHTSRQLVILVTSAVTTQMRSLLAQAFDLVEEVNLLDSRDPANLALLNRPELGVTFTKLHCWRLVQFKKCVFMDSDTLVLQNCDELFSKEELSAVPDVGWPDCFNSGVFVFVPSEATYNALITFAGEHGSFDGK
;
A
#
# COMPACT_ATOMS: atom_id res chain seq x y z
N MET A 1 36.61 17.96 -4.31
CA MET A 1 35.86 19.18 -3.89
C MET A 1 36.77 20.31 -3.44
N ALA A 2 37.74 20.09 -2.54
CA ALA A 2 38.70 21.12 -2.11
C ALA A 2 39.39 21.84 -3.30
N LYS A 3 39.98 21.07 -4.23
CA LYS A 3 40.57 21.59 -5.47
C LYS A 3 39.61 22.41 -6.34
N ALA A 4 38.31 22.09 -6.35
CA ALA A 4 37.31 22.83 -7.12
C ALA A 4 36.92 24.15 -6.43
N ALA A 5 36.84 24.13 -5.09
CA ALA A 5 36.58 25.32 -4.29
C ALA A 5 37.75 26.32 -4.37
N GLU A 6 39.00 25.83 -4.32
CA GLU A 6 40.20 26.66 -4.48
C GLU A 6 40.33 27.24 -5.89
N ALA A 7 39.99 26.46 -6.92
CA ALA A 7 40.13 26.88 -8.31
C ALA A 7 38.96 27.73 -8.84
N GLY A 8 37.86 27.88 -8.08
CA GLY A 8 36.66 28.60 -8.52
C GLY A 8 35.98 28.02 -9.77
N ARG A 9 36.31 26.78 -10.15
CA ARG A 9 35.81 26.11 -11.36
C ARG A 9 35.55 24.62 -11.12
N PRO A 10 34.66 23.98 -11.89
CA PRO A 10 34.41 22.55 -11.75
C PRO A 10 35.67 21.72 -12.01
N VAL A 11 36.00 20.81 -11.10
CA VAL A 11 37.09 19.83 -11.25
C VAL A 11 36.48 18.44 -11.16
N GLN A 12 36.61 17.64 -12.22
CA GLN A 12 36.00 16.30 -12.32
C GLN A 12 34.50 16.30 -11.99
N GLY A 13 33.76 17.31 -12.47
CA GLY A 13 32.31 17.45 -12.23
C GLY A 13 31.91 18.01 -10.87
N ALA A 14 32.82 18.04 -9.88
CA ALA A 14 32.55 18.66 -8.58
C ALA A 14 32.69 20.20 -8.69
N LYS A 15 31.65 20.93 -8.30
CA LYS A 15 31.60 22.41 -8.37
C LYS A 15 32.14 23.12 -7.14
N GLY A 16 32.30 22.42 -6.03
CA GLY A 16 32.72 22.99 -4.74
C GLY A 16 32.12 22.20 -3.58
N ILE A 17 32.28 22.74 -2.37
CA ILE A 17 31.67 22.20 -1.15
C ILE A 17 30.22 22.70 -1.09
N THR A 18 29.27 21.83 -0.77
CA THR A 18 27.87 22.23 -0.62
C THR A 18 27.65 22.97 0.71
N PRO A 19 26.85 24.06 0.76
CA PRO A 19 26.50 24.74 1.99
C PRO A 19 25.82 23.84 3.04
N LEU A 20 25.22 22.73 2.60
CA LEU A 20 24.55 21.76 3.49
C LEU A 20 25.50 21.11 4.50
N ILE A 21 26.82 21.18 4.28
CA ILE A 21 27.81 20.70 5.25
C ILE A 21 27.78 21.48 6.58
N ASN A 22 27.25 22.72 6.57
CA ASN A 22 27.18 23.58 7.75
C ASN A 22 25.98 23.28 8.66
N LEU A 23 25.11 22.35 8.27
CA LEU A 23 23.95 21.95 9.07
C LEU A 23 24.41 21.04 10.22
N GLN A 24 24.38 21.56 11.46
CA GLN A 24 24.93 20.90 12.65
C GLN A 24 24.40 19.49 12.93
N HIS A 25 23.18 19.18 12.49
CA HIS A 25 22.53 17.90 12.74
C HIS A 25 22.28 17.07 11.47
N PHE A 26 22.81 17.50 10.33
CA PHE A 26 22.66 16.76 9.07
C PHE A 26 23.99 16.14 8.67
N ASN A 27 24.08 14.81 8.76
CA ASN A 27 25.23 14.10 8.24
C ASN A 27 25.16 14.10 6.70
N ILE A 28 26.03 14.84 6.04
CA ILE A 28 26.00 14.95 4.58
C ILE A 28 26.28 13.63 3.83
N ILE A 29 27.01 12.71 4.47
CA ILE A 29 27.36 11.41 3.87
C ILE A 29 26.16 10.47 3.94
N TRP A 30 25.52 10.39 5.11
CA TRP A 30 24.41 9.45 5.37
C TRP A 30 23.02 10.05 5.20
N GLY A 31 22.92 11.37 5.14
CA GLY A 31 21.68 12.11 4.95
C GLY A 31 21.20 12.12 3.51
N PHE A 32 22.05 11.72 2.56
CA PHE A 32 21.68 11.45 1.17
C PHE A 32 21.88 9.98 0.87
N THR A 33 20.79 9.25 0.71
CA THR A 33 20.84 7.85 0.29
C THR A 33 20.94 7.74 -1.22
N PRO A 34 21.77 6.83 -1.75
CA PRO A 34 21.76 6.51 -3.17
C PRO A 34 20.39 5.91 -3.53
N ASP A 35 19.65 6.59 -4.40
CA ASP A 35 18.37 6.06 -4.86
C ASP A 35 18.57 4.88 -5.80
N TYR A 36 17.93 3.75 -5.48
CA TYR A 36 17.94 2.53 -6.25
C TYR A 36 17.49 2.73 -7.71
N MET A 37 16.44 3.53 -7.95
CA MET A 37 15.89 3.71 -9.29
C MET A 37 16.89 4.41 -10.22
N HIS A 38 17.50 5.51 -9.77
CA HIS A 38 18.47 6.26 -10.56
C HIS A 38 19.84 5.60 -10.59
N CYS A 39 20.36 5.19 -9.43
CA CYS A 39 21.72 4.69 -9.29
C CYS A 39 21.87 3.30 -9.93
N VAL A 40 20.96 2.38 -9.60
CA VAL A 40 21.09 0.98 -10.03
C VAL A 40 20.42 0.76 -11.36
N LEU A 41 19.15 1.13 -11.51
CA LEU A 41 18.38 0.77 -12.70
C LEU A 41 18.74 1.62 -13.91
N LEU A 42 18.57 2.94 -13.79
CA LEU A 42 18.90 3.88 -14.87
C LEU A 42 20.40 4.15 -14.99
N GLY A 43 21.17 3.82 -13.95
CA GLY A 43 22.62 3.95 -13.89
C GLY A 43 23.33 2.66 -14.27
N VAL A 44 23.63 1.81 -13.29
CA VAL A 44 24.50 0.63 -13.51
C VAL A 44 23.91 -0.40 -14.46
N ALA A 45 22.66 -0.85 -14.26
CA ALA A 45 22.05 -1.89 -15.10
C ALA A 45 21.96 -1.44 -16.57
N ARG A 46 21.61 -0.17 -16.79
CA ARG A 46 21.64 0.45 -18.12
C ARG A 46 23.05 0.52 -18.68
N GLN A 47 24.02 1.02 -17.92
CA GLN A 47 25.42 1.11 -18.34
C GLN A 47 25.94 -0.24 -18.82
N MET A 48 25.79 -1.30 -18.01
CA MET A 48 26.22 -2.66 -18.36
C MET A 48 25.58 -3.14 -19.66
N THR A 49 24.27 -2.93 -19.80
CA THR A 49 23.53 -3.36 -20.99
C THR A 49 23.98 -2.60 -22.24
N GLU A 50 24.28 -1.30 -22.12
CA GLU A 50 24.80 -0.52 -23.25
C GLU A 50 26.22 -0.91 -23.63
N ASP A 51 27.08 -1.18 -22.64
CA ASP A 51 28.46 -1.63 -22.86
C ASP A 51 28.47 -2.93 -23.68
N TRP A 52 27.66 -3.90 -23.29
CA TRP A 52 27.53 -5.18 -24.00
C TRP A 52 27.00 -5.05 -25.43
N LEU A 53 26.13 -4.07 -25.69
CA LEU A 53 25.45 -3.94 -26.97
C LEU A 53 26.12 -2.94 -27.94
N SER A 54 27.02 -2.09 -27.46
CA SER A 54 27.54 -0.96 -28.25
C SER A 54 29.06 -0.94 -28.40
N ASN A 55 29.82 -1.56 -27.49
CA ASN A 55 31.29 -1.48 -27.50
C ASN A 55 31.90 -2.55 -28.42
N VAL A 56 31.81 -2.32 -29.72
CA VAL A 56 32.33 -3.23 -30.75
C VAL A 56 33.84 -3.48 -30.52
N GLY A 57 34.23 -4.75 -30.52
CA GLY A 57 35.64 -5.18 -30.38
C GLY A 57 36.05 -5.57 -28.96
N GLU A 58 35.20 -5.31 -27.97
CA GLU A 58 35.43 -5.75 -26.59
C GLU A 58 35.01 -7.21 -26.40
N GLU A 59 35.65 -7.93 -25.47
CA GLU A 59 35.36 -9.36 -25.21
C GLU A 59 33.91 -9.62 -24.74
N TYR A 60 33.29 -8.63 -24.09
CA TYR A 60 31.90 -8.69 -23.62
C TYR A 60 30.87 -8.25 -24.67
N TYR A 61 31.31 -7.92 -25.89
CA TYR A 61 30.42 -7.42 -26.94
C TYR A 61 29.49 -8.51 -27.48
N ILE A 62 28.18 -8.28 -27.37
CA ILE A 62 27.10 -9.13 -27.89
C ILE A 62 26.10 -8.34 -28.75
N GLY A 63 26.48 -7.15 -29.23
CA GLY A 63 25.65 -6.26 -30.03
C GLY A 63 25.48 -6.65 -31.51
N ALA A 64 26.04 -7.78 -31.94
CA ALA A 64 25.92 -8.25 -33.33
C ALA A 64 24.44 -8.55 -33.68
N PRO A 65 23.95 -8.23 -34.90
CA PRO A 65 22.53 -8.35 -35.25
C PRO A 65 21.92 -9.73 -35.00
N GLN A 66 22.68 -10.80 -35.28
CA GLN A 66 22.23 -12.18 -35.05
C GLN A 66 22.05 -12.47 -33.54
N THR A 67 23.00 -12.04 -32.72
CA THR A 67 22.98 -12.23 -31.27
C THR A 67 21.87 -11.40 -30.62
N VAL A 68 21.69 -10.15 -31.07
CA VAL A 68 20.59 -9.28 -30.62
C VAL A 68 19.23 -9.87 -31.00
N ALA A 69 19.08 -10.45 -32.19
CA ALA A 69 17.83 -11.10 -32.58
C ALA A 69 17.46 -12.28 -31.66
N VAL A 70 18.44 -13.12 -31.28
CA VAL A 70 18.23 -14.21 -30.32
C VAL A 70 17.88 -13.65 -28.94
N LEU A 71 18.58 -12.62 -28.48
CA LEU A 71 18.31 -11.95 -27.21
C LEU A 71 16.88 -11.39 -27.17
N ASP A 72 16.47 -10.73 -28.24
CA ASP A 72 15.18 -10.08 -28.36
C ASP A 72 14.03 -11.10 -28.41
N GLN A 73 14.23 -12.19 -29.14
CA GLN A 73 13.29 -13.31 -29.18
C GLN A 73 13.10 -13.91 -27.78
N ARG A 74 14.20 -14.15 -27.04
CA ARG A 74 14.13 -14.67 -25.67
C ARG A 74 13.36 -13.72 -24.78
N LEU A 75 13.72 -12.44 -24.76
CA LEU A 75 13.08 -11.42 -23.93
C LEU A 75 11.58 -11.30 -24.24
N CYS A 76 11.20 -11.19 -25.51
CA CYS A 76 9.80 -11.02 -25.91
C CYS A 76 8.96 -12.31 -25.75
N SER A 77 9.60 -13.49 -25.63
CA SER A 77 8.90 -14.75 -25.37
C SER A 77 8.50 -14.94 -23.90
N ILE A 78 9.10 -14.16 -22.98
CA ILE A 78 8.82 -14.25 -21.56
C ILE A 78 7.39 -13.79 -21.29
N LYS A 79 6.62 -14.63 -20.58
CA LYS A 79 5.27 -14.33 -20.11
C LYS A 79 5.33 -13.99 -18.61
N PRO A 80 5.41 -12.70 -18.25
CA PRO A 80 5.51 -12.31 -16.85
C PRO A 80 4.20 -12.58 -16.09
N HIS A 81 4.31 -12.73 -14.77
CA HIS A 81 3.15 -12.81 -13.88
C HIS A 81 2.32 -11.52 -13.92
N SER A 82 1.04 -11.63 -13.54
CA SER A 82 0.08 -10.52 -13.55
C SER A 82 0.44 -9.33 -12.66
N CYS A 83 1.38 -9.51 -11.72
CA CYS A 83 1.90 -8.43 -10.88
C CYS A 83 2.82 -7.46 -11.63
N MET A 84 3.31 -7.82 -12.82
CA MET A 84 4.14 -6.94 -13.64
C MET A 84 3.26 -6.12 -14.59
N PRO A 85 3.29 -4.77 -14.53
CA PRO A 85 2.32 -3.92 -15.22
C PRO A 85 2.52 -3.84 -16.74
N ARG A 86 3.64 -4.35 -17.27
CA ARG A 86 3.97 -4.31 -18.70
C ARG A 86 4.67 -5.58 -19.14
N LEU A 87 4.39 -5.98 -20.38
CA LEU A 87 5.13 -7.01 -21.09
C LEU A 87 6.53 -6.51 -21.47
N PRO A 88 7.53 -7.41 -21.54
CA PRO A 88 8.86 -7.06 -22.02
C PRO A 88 8.77 -6.47 -23.43
N ARG A 89 9.47 -5.35 -23.65
CA ARG A 89 9.64 -4.77 -24.98
C ARG A 89 11.01 -5.15 -25.53
N SER A 90 11.15 -5.04 -26.84
CA SER A 90 12.40 -5.30 -27.53
C SER A 90 13.58 -4.55 -26.90
N VAL A 91 14.73 -5.22 -26.78
CA VAL A 91 16.01 -4.66 -26.30
C VAL A 91 16.55 -3.58 -27.24
N SER A 92 16.10 -3.57 -28.49
CA SER A 92 16.39 -2.49 -29.44
C SER A 92 15.72 -1.17 -29.05
N LEU A 93 14.63 -1.23 -28.27
CA LEU A 93 13.92 -0.06 -27.77
C LEU A 93 14.42 0.42 -26.39
N ARG A 94 15.51 -0.16 -25.86
CA ARG A 94 16.04 0.11 -24.52
C ARG A 94 16.32 1.59 -24.22
N LYS A 95 16.64 2.38 -25.26
CA LYS A 95 16.78 3.84 -25.16
C LYS A 95 15.53 4.52 -24.58
N TYR A 96 14.36 3.92 -24.76
CA TYR A 96 13.05 4.40 -24.31
C TYR A 96 12.46 3.58 -23.16
N TRP A 97 13.24 2.68 -22.55
CA TRP A 97 12.78 1.93 -21.39
C TRP A 97 12.70 2.84 -20.18
N LYS A 98 11.59 2.71 -19.43
CA LYS A 98 11.43 3.37 -18.14
C LYS A 98 12.17 2.60 -17.06
N ALA A 99 12.38 3.22 -15.89
CA ALA A 99 13.02 2.55 -14.76
C ALA A 99 12.32 1.23 -14.36
N SER A 100 10.99 1.15 -14.47
CA SER A 100 10.23 -0.09 -14.22
C SER A 100 10.63 -1.25 -15.14
N GLU A 101 11.01 -0.95 -16.39
CA GLU A 101 11.46 -1.98 -17.35
C GLU A 101 12.90 -2.39 -17.05
N TRP A 102 13.74 -1.45 -16.65
CA TRP A 102 15.09 -1.75 -16.16
C TRP A 102 15.09 -2.58 -14.88
N GLN A 103 14.11 -2.37 -13.98
CA GLN A 103 13.90 -3.22 -12.81
C GLN A 103 13.59 -4.66 -13.22
N GLN A 104 12.66 -4.85 -14.15
CA GLN A 104 12.28 -6.17 -14.63
C GLN A 104 13.44 -6.86 -15.35
N TRP A 105 14.16 -6.12 -16.19
CA TRP A 105 15.36 -6.56 -16.86
C TRP A 105 16.41 -7.04 -15.86
N LEU A 106 16.78 -6.20 -14.88
CA LEU A 106 17.78 -6.53 -13.88
C LEU A 106 17.40 -7.77 -13.07
N LEU A 107 16.20 -7.78 -12.47
CA LEU A 107 15.84 -8.77 -11.45
C LEU A 107 15.38 -10.12 -12.01
N TYR A 108 14.78 -10.15 -13.21
CA TYR A 108 14.08 -11.34 -13.69
C TYR A 108 14.52 -11.82 -15.06
N PHE A 109 14.81 -10.91 -16.00
CA PHE A 109 14.93 -11.30 -17.41
C PHE A 109 16.36 -11.38 -17.92
N SER A 110 17.26 -10.55 -17.41
CA SER A 110 18.63 -10.42 -17.90
C SER A 110 19.40 -11.74 -17.88
N LEU A 111 19.54 -12.39 -16.72
CA LEU A 111 20.31 -13.62 -16.58
C LEU A 111 19.86 -14.75 -17.53
N PRO A 112 18.57 -15.16 -17.57
CA PRO A 112 18.14 -16.22 -18.49
C PRO A 112 18.23 -15.80 -19.97
N CYS A 113 18.04 -14.52 -20.28
CA CYS A 113 18.17 -14.02 -21.66
C CYS A 113 19.63 -14.04 -22.13
N LEU A 114 20.58 -13.69 -21.26
CA LEU A 114 22.01 -13.56 -21.58
C LEU A 114 22.77 -14.89 -21.51
N GLU A 115 22.18 -15.93 -20.91
CA GLU A 115 22.84 -17.22 -20.74
C GLU A 115 23.22 -17.87 -22.09
N GLY A 116 24.51 -18.18 -22.26
CA GLY A 116 25.06 -18.70 -23.51
C GLY A 116 25.26 -17.66 -24.63
N LEU A 117 24.89 -16.40 -24.41
CA LEU A 117 25.20 -15.28 -25.31
C LEU A 117 26.35 -14.44 -24.77
N LEU A 118 26.26 -14.03 -23.50
CA LEU A 118 27.30 -13.27 -22.82
C LEU A 118 28.37 -14.22 -22.25
N PRO A 119 29.68 -13.94 -22.41
CA PRO A 119 30.72 -14.82 -21.87
C PRO A 119 30.57 -15.00 -20.36
N ARG A 120 30.89 -16.21 -19.88
CA ARG A 120 30.54 -16.68 -18.54
C ARG A 120 31.09 -15.78 -17.42
N GLN A 121 32.26 -15.17 -17.59
CA GLN A 121 32.85 -14.27 -16.59
C GLN A 121 32.00 -13.02 -16.37
N TYR A 122 31.51 -12.40 -17.44
CA TYR A 122 30.66 -11.21 -17.40
C TYR A 122 29.25 -11.53 -16.90
N LEU A 123 28.72 -12.71 -17.26
CA LEU A 123 27.42 -13.16 -16.75
C LEU A 123 27.48 -13.42 -15.23
N LYS A 124 28.53 -14.10 -14.75
CA LYS A 124 28.76 -14.31 -13.30
C LYS A 124 28.94 -13.00 -12.56
N HIS A 125 29.70 -12.07 -13.15
CA HIS A 125 29.87 -10.73 -12.61
C HIS A 125 28.53 -10.02 -12.47
N PHE A 126 27.73 -9.96 -13.53
CA PHE A 126 26.40 -9.33 -13.48
C PHE A 126 25.45 -10.01 -12.49
N ALA A 127 25.53 -11.33 -12.33
CA ALA A 127 24.75 -12.06 -11.33
C ALA A 127 25.03 -11.61 -9.89
N LEU A 128 26.24 -11.10 -9.59
CA LEU A 128 26.54 -10.50 -8.27
C LEU A 128 25.68 -9.25 -8.03
N LEU A 129 25.54 -8.39 -9.05
CA LEU A 129 24.66 -7.22 -8.96
C LEU A 129 23.20 -7.63 -8.76
N VAL A 130 22.71 -8.58 -9.58
CA VAL A 130 21.34 -9.08 -9.47
C VAL A 130 21.06 -9.64 -8.08
N LYS A 131 21.93 -10.52 -7.57
CA LYS A 131 21.80 -11.12 -6.24
C LYS A 131 21.87 -10.07 -5.13
N GLY A 132 22.89 -9.20 -5.17
CA GLY A 132 23.09 -8.18 -4.15
C GLY A 132 21.91 -7.23 -4.03
N ILE A 133 21.36 -6.78 -5.16
CA ILE A 133 20.20 -5.88 -5.20
C ILE A 133 18.91 -6.60 -4.82
N ALA A 134 18.70 -7.84 -5.28
CA ALA A 134 17.50 -8.62 -4.93
C ALA A 134 17.38 -8.85 -3.42
N LEU A 135 18.49 -9.14 -2.74
CA LEU A 135 18.52 -9.30 -1.28
C LEU A 135 18.10 -8.05 -0.53
N LEU A 136 18.47 -6.86 -1.03
CA LEU A 136 18.17 -5.56 -0.42
C LEU A 136 16.76 -5.02 -0.76
N LEU A 137 16.04 -5.69 -1.65
CA LEU A 137 14.68 -5.34 -2.07
C LEU A 137 13.60 -6.23 -1.42
N GLN A 138 13.99 -7.14 -0.53
CA GLN A 138 13.02 -7.97 0.20
C GLN A 138 12.12 -7.11 1.10
N ASP A 139 10.92 -7.60 1.38
CA ASP A 139 10.00 -6.96 2.34
C ASP A 139 10.58 -6.97 3.75
N THR A 140 11.40 -7.98 4.08
CA THR A 140 12.17 -8.07 5.31
C THR A 140 13.61 -8.41 4.94
N VAL A 141 14.55 -7.55 5.30
CA VAL A 141 15.98 -7.73 5.00
C VAL A 141 16.70 -8.02 6.31
N SER A 142 17.25 -9.23 6.46
CA SER A 142 18.02 -9.62 7.65
C SER A 142 19.45 -9.10 7.61
N LEU A 143 20.14 -9.06 8.76
CA LEU A 143 21.57 -8.71 8.81
C LEU A 143 22.44 -9.66 7.97
N SER A 144 22.04 -10.94 7.87
CA SER A 144 22.72 -11.91 7.01
C SER A 144 22.55 -11.55 5.52
N ASP A 145 21.35 -11.13 5.11
CA ASP A 145 21.11 -10.67 3.73
C ASP A 145 21.95 -9.45 3.39
N ILE A 146 22.07 -8.51 4.34
CA ILE A 146 22.91 -7.31 4.21
C ILE A 146 24.38 -7.69 4.07
N SER A 147 24.88 -8.64 4.88
CA SER A 147 26.25 -9.13 4.77
C SER A 147 26.51 -9.75 3.40
N VAL A 148 25.66 -10.68 2.97
CA VAL A 148 25.80 -11.36 1.66
C VAL A 148 25.68 -10.37 0.50
N SER A 149 24.76 -9.42 0.61
CA SER A 149 24.62 -8.35 -0.39
C SER A 149 25.86 -7.48 -0.47
N THR A 150 26.41 -7.08 0.68
CA THR A 150 27.65 -6.30 0.77
C THR A 150 28.79 -7.02 0.05
N ASP A 151 29.00 -8.31 0.34
CA ASP A 151 30.04 -9.10 -0.34
C ASP A 151 29.82 -9.15 -1.86
N CYS A 152 28.58 -9.34 -2.30
CA CYS A 152 28.25 -9.37 -3.73
C CYS A 152 28.53 -8.02 -4.41
N LEU A 153 28.09 -6.91 -3.81
CA LEU A 153 28.24 -5.57 -4.38
C LEU A 153 29.69 -5.08 -4.33
N VAL A 154 30.42 -5.35 -3.25
CA VAL A 154 31.86 -5.07 -3.15
C VAL A 154 32.61 -5.84 -4.23
N LYS A 155 32.36 -7.14 -4.36
CA LYS A 155 33.01 -7.95 -5.40
C LYS A 155 32.67 -7.46 -6.81
N PHE A 156 31.40 -7.10 -7.05
CA PHE A 156 30.97 -6.52 -8.32
C PHE A 156 31.76 -5.25 -8.65
N VAL A 157 31.88 -4.31 -7.70
CA VAL A 157 32.58 -3.03 -7.92
C VAL A 157 34.07 -3.24 -8.17
N VAL A 158 34.73 -4.13 -7.41
CA VAL A 158 36.15 -4.45 -7.59
C VAL A 158 36.39 -5.07 -8.98
N ASP A 159 35.59 -6.07 -9.34
CA ASP A 159 35.74 -6.78 -10.62
C ASP A 159 35.40 -5.89 -11.83
N MET A 160 34.57 -4.86 -11.65
CA MET A 160 34.17 -3.96 -12.71
C MET A 160 35.39 -3.33 -13.39
N GLN A 161 36.37 -2.87 -12.60
CA GLN A 161 37.60 -2.27 -13.13
C GLN A 161 38.44 -3.28 -13.91
N PHE A 162 38.55 -4.52 -13.43
CA PHE A 162 39.39 -5.54 -14.08
C PHE A 162 38.75 -6.13 -15.34
N LEU A 163 37.42 -6.26 -15.35
CA LEU A 163 36.67 -6.84 -16.47
C LEU A 163 36.34 -5.84 -17.58
N TYR A 164 36.08 -4.58 -17.23
CA TYR A 164 35.61 -3.55 -18.16
C TYR A 164 36.58 -2.37 -18.31
N GLY A 165 37.51 -2.21 -17.36
CA GLY A 165 38.48 -1.12 -17.36
C GLY A 165 38.06 0.07 -16.49
N GLU A 166 39.03 0.95 -16.24
CA GLU A 166 38.87 2.13 -15.37
C GLU A 166 37.79 3.11 -15.87
N LYS A 167 37.61 3.19 -17.19
CA LYS A 167 36.63 4.06 -17.86
C LYS A 167 35.19 3.76 -17.41
N ASN A 168 34.92 2.50 -17.03
CA ASN A 168 33.59 2.03 -16.66
C ASN A 168 33.33 2.12 -15.15
N MET A 169 34.31 2.57 -14.35
CA MET A 169 34.17 2.86 -12.92
C MET A 169 33.46 4.21 -12.71
N THR A 170 32.16 4.25 -13.02
CA THR A 170 31.36 5.45 -12.88
C THR A 170 30.99 5.72 -11.43
N PHE A 171 30.52 6.95 -11.17
CA PHE A 171 29.99 7.32 -9.85
C PHE A 171 28.89 6.36 -9.39
N ASN A 172 27.97 5.96 -10.29
CA ASN A 172 26.89 5.02 -9.95
C ASN A 172 27.42 3.63 -9.58
N VAL A 173 28.49 3.17 -10.22
CA VAL A 173 29.15 1.91 -9.82
C VAL A 173 29.72 2.03 -8.40
N HIS A 174 30.42 3.13 -8.10
CA HIS A 174 30.94 3.35 -6.75
C HIS A 174 29.84 3.41 -5.69
N GLN A 175 28.72 4.07 -6.00
CA GLN A 175 27.59 4.21 -5.08
C GLN A 175 26.98 2.86 -4.64
N LEU A 176 27.22 1.76 -5.39
CA LEU A 176 26.81 0.42 -4.99
C LEU A 176 27.40 -0.02 -3.64
N LEU A 177 28.60 0.45 -3.30
CA LEU A 177 29.26 0.17 -2.02
C LEU A 177 28.47 0.70 -0.82
N HIS A 178 27.61 1.70 -1.04
CA HIS A 178 26.83 2.36 0.02
C HIS A 178 25.38 1.86 0.11
N MET A 179 24.95 0.97 -0.80
CA MET A 179 23.56 0.51 -0.87
C MET A 179 23.15 -0.30 0.35
N ALA A 180 24.00 -1.23 0.80
CA ALA A 180 23.74 -2.06 1.97
C ALA A 180 23.62 -1.21 3.26
N GLN A 181 24.51 -0.23 3.43
CA GLN A 181 24.45 0.70 4.56
C GLN A 181 23.21 1.61 4.50
N SER A 182 22.77 1.97 3.29
CA SER A 182 21.52 2.73 3.11
C SER A 182 20.32 1.94 3.61
N VAL A 183 20.31 0.62 3.39
CA VAL A 183 19.26 -0.27 3.91
C VAL A 183 19.30 -0.38 5.42
N LEU A 184 20.50 -0.48 6.02
CA LEU A 184 20.64 -0.44 7.49
C LEU A 184 20.06 0.84 8.10
N ASN A 185 20.23 1.97 7.42
CA ASN A 185 19.84 3.28 7.94
C ASN A 185 18.37 3.64 7.67
N GLN A 186 17.81 3.24 6.53
CA GLN A 186 16.51 3.74 6.04
C GLN A 186 15.51 2.64 5.67
N GLY A 187 15.87 1.37 5.89
CA GLY A 187 15.06 0.21 5.51
C GLY A 187 15.26 -0.20 4.04
N PRO A 188 14.51 -1.20 3.56
CA PRO A 188 14.72 -1.79 2.24
C PRO A 188 14.73 -0.77 1.09
N LEU A 189 15.44 -1.08 -0.01
CA LEU A 189 15.67 -0.13 -1.10
C LEU A 189 14.39 0.42 -1.73
N TRP A 190 13.29 -0.33 -1.70
CA TRP A 190 12.00 0.13 -2.22
C TRP A 190 11.37 1.22 -1.34
N ALA A 191 11.68 1.28 -0.05
CA ALA A 191 11.07 2.20 0.91
C ALA A 191 11.55 3.65 0.70
N HIS A 192 12.79 3.82 0.27
CA HIS A 192 13.41 5.12 0.01
C HIS A 192 13.69 5.36 -1.48
N SER A 193 12.99 4.64 -2.36
CA SER A 193 13.17 4.81 -3.81
C SER A 193 12.36 5.99 -4.38
N CYS A 194 12.91 6.65 -5.39
CA CYS A 194 12.27 7.73 -6.12
C CYS A 194 11.05 7.30 -6.97
N PHE A 195 10.74 6.01 -7.11
CA PHE A 195 9.55 5.55 -7.87
C PHE A 195 8.25 6.23 -7.42
N ALA A 196 7.99 6.26 -6.11
CA ALA A 196 6.79 6.89 -5.57
C ALA A 196 6.78 8.41 -5.80
N PHE A 197 7.94 9.05 -5.59
CA PHE A 197 8.12 10.49 -5.78
C PHE A 197 7.90 10.91 -7.24
N GLU A 198 8.52 10.23 -8.21
CA GLU A 198 8.36 10.56 -9.63
C GLU A 198 6.94 10.28 -10.13
N SER A 199 6.31 9.20 -9.66
CA SER A 199 4.91 8.91 -9.97
C SER A 199 3.99 10.04 -9.49
N ASN A 200 4.18 10.51 -8.25
CA ASN A 200 3.42 11.62 -7.68
C ASN A 200 3.69 12.93 -8.42
N ILE A 201 4.96 13.23 -8.76
CA ILE A 201 5.30 14.40 -9.60
C ILE A 201 4.61 14.32 -10.95
N GLY A 202 4.54 13.12 -11.56
CA GLY A 202 3.82 12.88 -12.80
C GLY A 202 2.34 13.25 -12.69
N GLN A 203 1.68 12.85 -11.60
CA GLN A 203 0.28 13.21 -11.33
C GLN A 203 0.11 14.72 -11.14
N ILE A 204 1.01 15.37 -10.37
CA ILE A 204 0.99 16.82 -10.15
C ILE A 204 1.16 17.58 -11.47
N LYS A 205 2.05 17.13 -12.35
CA LYS A 205 2.25 17.75 -13.68
C LYS A 205 0.99 17.70 -14.54
N GLN A 206 0.18 16.65 -14.45
CA GLN A 206 -1.09 16.55 -15.18
C GLN A 206 -2.12 17.60 -14.70
N LEU A 207 -1.95 18.14 -13.49
CA LEU A 207 -2.79 19.24 -12.99
C LEU A 207 -2.44 20.59 -13.62
N VAL A 208 -1.38 20.72 -14.40
CA VAL A 208 -1.06 21.96 -15.12
C VAL A 208 -1.52 21.83 -16.57
N THR A 209 -2.49 22.65 -16.99
CA THR A 209 -2.97 22.66 -18.40
C THR A 209 -2.57 23.91 -19.17
N SER A 210 -2.00 24.91 -18.51
CA SER A 210 -1.48 26.11 -19.19
C SER A 210 -0.18 26.61 -18.57
N ALA A 211 0.62 27.34 -19.35
CA ALA A 211 1.89 27.92 -18.90
C ALA A 211 1.73 29.03 -17.84
N LYS A 212 0.55 29.65 -17.72
CA LYS A 212 0.32 30.77 -16.82
C LYS A 212 -0.15 30.28 -15.44
N GLY A 213 0.56 30.66 -14.37
CA GLY A 213 0.10 30.40 -13.00
C GLY A 213 0.06 28.91 -12.63
N ALA A 214 1.03 28.11 -13.08
CA ALA A 214 1.09 26.67 -12.78
C ALA A 214 0.95 26.32 -11.29
N PRO A 215 1.57 27.04 -10.32
CA PRO A 215 1.35 26.77 -8.90
C PRO A 215 -0.10 26.95 -8.46
N LEU A 216 -0.77 28.01 -8.93
CA LEU A 216 -2.19 28.24 -8.62
C LEU A 216 -3.07 27.15 -9.24
N GLN A 217 -2.83 26.74 -10.49
CA GLN A 217 -3.59 25.65 -11.11
C GLN A 217 -3.48 24.35 -10.31
N ILE A 218 -2.28 24.03 -9.81
CA ILE A 218 -2.05 22.85 -8.98
C ILE A 218 -2.85 22.97 -7.68
N VAL A 219 -2.68 24.08 -6.95
CA VAL A 219 -3.38 24.30 -5.67
C VAL A 219 -4.89 24.27 -5.87
N GLU A 220 -5.41 25.00 -6.84
CA GLU A 220 -6.84 25.10 -7.13
C GLU A 220 -7.44 23.74 -7.47
N ARG A 221 -6.74 22.92 -8.26
CA ARG A 221 -7.23 21.58 -8.65
C ARG A 221 -7.10 20.56 -7.54
N LEU A 222 -6.05 20.62 -6.72
CA LEU A 222 -5.94 19.79 -5.53
C LEU A 222 -7.02 20.16 -4.52
N MET A 223 -7.25 21.45 -4.30
CA MET A 223 -8.33 21.95 -3.45
C MET A 223 -9.71 21.61 -4.01
N MET A 224 -9.92 21.73 -5.31
CA MET A 224 -11.15 21.26 -5.94
C MET A 224 -11.31 19.76 -5.78
N ALA A 225 -10.27 18.94 -5.99
CA ALA A 225 -10.36 17.49 -5.85
C ALA A 225 -10.63 17.06 -4.40
N SER A 226 -9.99 17.71 -3.42
CA SER A 226 -10.25 17.48 -1.99
C SER A 226 -11.66 17.92 -1.60
N ASN A 227 -12.10 19.08 -2.08
CA ASN A 227 -13.39 19.67 -1.73
C ASN A 227 -14.54 19.16 -2.61
N PHE A 228 -14.28 18.48 -3.73
CA PHE A 228 -15.31 18.04 -4.68
C PHE A 228 -16.30 17.09 -4.02
N ARG A 229 -15.81 16.23 -3.11
CA ARG A 229 -16.69 15.32 -2.35
C ARG A 229 -17.63 16.10 -1.43
N TYR A 230 -17.12 17.13 -0.76
CA TYR A 230 -17.91 18.03 0.08
C TYR A 230 -18.91 18.85 -0.75
N LEU A 231 -18.46 19.48 -1.84
CA LEU A 231 -19.30 20.26 -2.75
C LEU A 231 -20.39 19.40 -3.41
N LYS A 232 -20.07 18.15 -3.76
CA LYS A 232 -21.05 17.19 -4.28
C LYS A 232 -22.06 16.77 -3.22
N ALA A 233 -21.65 16.58 -1.96
CA ALA A 233 -22.56 16.25 -0.86
C ALA A 233 -23.51 17.41 -0.52
N SER A 234 -23.04 18.65 -0.64
CA SER A 234 -23.83 19.87 -0.40
C SER A 234 -24.62 20.34 -1.63
N ALA A 235 -24.55 19.61 -2.75
CA ALA A 235 -25.19 20.01 -4.00
C ALA A 235 -26.72 19.78 -3.94
N SER A 236 -27.48 20.71 -4.52
CA SER A 236 -28.94 20.58 -4.61
C SER A 236 -29.35 19.32 -5.39
N PRO A 237 -30.56 18.77 -5.16
CA PRO A 237 -31.08 17.64 -5.94
C PRO A 237 -31.08 17.88 -7.46
N CYS A 238 -31.30 19.12 -7.91
CA CYS A 238 -31.23 19.51 -9.32
C CYS A 238 -29.80 19.45 -9.86
N THR A 239 -28.82 19.93 -9.08
CA THR A 239 -27.39 19.89 -9.41
C THR A 239 -26.88 18.45 -9.46
N LEU A 240 -27.27 17.61 -8.50
CA LEU A 240 -26.95 16.18 -8.50
C LEU A 240 -27.51 15.46 -9.72
N LYS A 241 -28.79 15.71 -10.08
CA LYS A 241 -29.41 15.19 -11.30
C LYS A 241 -28.68 15.62 -12.57
N PHE A 242 -28.17 16.85 -12.61
CA PHE A 242 -27.37 17.37 -13.71
C PHE A 242 -25.99 16.69 -13.78
N LEU A 243 -25.29 16.54 -12.66
CA LEU A 243 -23.99 15.85 -12.58
C LEU A 243 -24.08 14.37 -12.97
N THR A 244 -25.23 13.71 -12.72
CA THR A 244 -25.48 12.33 -13.14
C THR A 244 -25.86 12.15 -14.60
N LYS A 245 -26.10 13.24 -15.37
CA LYS A 245 -26.43 13.16 -16.81
C LYS A 245 -25.21 12.91 -17.72
N ALA A 246 -23.99 12.87 -17.17
CA ALA A 246 -22.79 12.56 -17.94
C ALA A 246 -22.68 11.06 -18.25
N GLY A 247 -23.30 10.65 -19.37
CA GLY A 247 -23.03 9.39 -20.09
C GLY A 247 -23.74 8.14 -19.54
N PRO A 248 -24.19 7.21 -20.41
CA PRO A 248 -24.84 5.97 -19.97
C PRO A 248 -23.78 5.05 -19.35
N SER A 249 -23.69 5.05 -18.03
CA SER A 249 -23.14 3.91 -17.29
C SER A 249 -24.06 2.73 -17.54
N ASN A 250 -23.54 1.65 -18.14
CA ASN A 250 -24.20 0.36 -18.29
C ASN A 250 -24.73 -0.14 -16.93
N SER A 251 -25.95 0.24 -16.55
CA SER A 251 -26.69 -0.41 -15.47
C SER A 251 -27.44 -1.60 -16.05
N LYS A 252 -26.70 -2.68 -16.33
CA LYS A 252 -27.27 -4.02 -16.47
C LYS A 252 -26.93 -4.84 -15.24
N GLY A 253 -27.96 -5.22 -14.48
CA GLY A 253 -27.91 -6.27 -13.45
C GLY A 253 -27.43 -5.82 -12.07
N GLY A 254 -28.01 -6.42 -11.02
CA GLY A 254 -27.60 -6.21 -9.63
C GLY A 254 -26.10 -6.46 -9.45
N LEU A 255 -25.48 -5.65 -8.58
CA LEU A 255 -24.04 -5.69 -8.33
C LEU A 255 -23.70 -6.91 -7.46
N LEU A 256 -23.17 -7.96 -8.08
CA LEU A 256 -22.65 -9.13 -7.40
C LEU A 256 -21.27 -8.79 -6.83
N LEU A 257 -21.14 -8.78 -5.50
CA LEU A 257 -19.94 -8.28 -4.79
C LEU A 257 -18.99 -9.41 -4.33
N SER A 258 -19.27 -10.67 -4.67
CA SER A 258 -18.48 -11.86 -4.29
C SER A 258 -18.32 -12.84 -5.45
N LYS A 259 -17.25 -13.65 -5.42
CA LYS A 259 -17.07 -14.76 -6.38
C LYS A 259 -18.18 -15.80 -6.16
N PRO A 260 -18.87 -16.24 -7.22
CA PRO A 260 -19.98 -17.17 -7.08
C PRO A 260 -19.50 -18.57 -6.68
N ARG A 261 -20.14 -19.20 -5.69
CA ARG A 261 -19.88 -20.58 -5.25
C ARG A 261 -20.94 -21.54 -5.76
N ALA A 262 -20.56 -22.81 -5.93
CA ALA A 262 -21.50 -23.86 -6.28
C ALA A 262 -22.41 -24.15 -5.08
N VAL A 263 -23.72 -24.22 -5.33
CA VAL A 263 -24.72 -24.56 -4.31
C VAL A 263 -24.64 -26.05 -4.00
N SER A 264 -24.81 -26.44 -2.74
CA SER A 264 -24.88 -27.86 -2.35
C SER A 264 -26.08 -28.57 -3.00
N ASP A 265 -25.93 -29.87 -3.29
CA ASP A 265 -26.98 -30.64 -3.99
C ASP A 265 -28.33 -30.61 -3.24
N GLN A 266 -28.32 -30.60 -1.90
CA GLN A 266 -29.53 -30.48 -1.09
C GLN A 266 -30.27 -29.15 -1.31
N LEU A 267 -29.55 -28.03 -1.34
CA LEU A 267 -30.14 -26.71 -1.62
C LEU A 267 -30.57 -26.58 -3.08
N LEU A 268 -29.83 -27.20 -4.00
CA LEU A 268 -30.19 -27.24 -5.41
C LEU A 268 -31.53 -27.96 -5.62
N HIS A 269 -31.73 -29.11 -4.97
CA HIS A 269 -32.99 -29.85 -4.98
C HIS A 269 -34.14 -29.00 -4.38
N LEU A 270 -33.92 -28.35 -3.24
CA LEU A 270 -34.92 -27.48 -2.62
C LEU A 270 -35.36 -26.33 -3.55
N VAL A 271 -34.41 -25.69 -4.23
CA VAL A 271 -34.65 -24.59 -5.18
C VAL A 271 -35.39 -25.10 -6.42
N GLN A 272 -35.03 -26.28 -6.93
CA GLN A 272 -35.71 -26.91 -8.06
C GLN A 272 -37.16 -27.26 -7.72
N ASP A 273 -37.41 -27.80 -6.52
CA ASP A 273 -38.76 -28.20 -6.09
C ASP A 273 -39.70 -27.02 -5.89
N HIS A 274 -39.20 -25.87 -5.41
CA HIS A 274 -40.05 -24.72 -5.05
C HIS A 274 -40.17 -23.67 -6.16
N VAL A 275 -39.13 -23.47 -6.97
CA VAL A 275 -39.07 -22.39 -7.96
C VAL A 275 -38.43 -22.81 -9.29
N GLY A 276 -38.23 -24.12 -9.54
CA GLY A 276 -37.57 -24.64 -10.73
C GLY A 276 -38.19 -24.17 -12.06
N ASN A 277 -39.49 -23.88 -12.08
CA ASN A 277 -40.22 -23.37 -13.24
C ASN A 277 -39.83 -21.91 -13.62
N ILE A 278 -39.22 -21.17 -12.68
CA ILE A 278 -38.91 -19.74 -12.78
C ILE A 278 -37.41 -19.52 -13.04
N VAL A 279 -36.55 -20.41 -12.54
CA VAL A 279 -35.09 -20.26 -12.63
C VAL A 279 -34.62 -20.48 -14.07
N ARG A 280 -34.09 -19.41 -14.70
CA ARG A 280 -33.40 -19.48 -16.00
C ARG A 280 -31.91 -19.24 -15.80
N GLY A 281 -31.14 -20.28 -15.57
CA GLY A 281 -29.68 -20.20 -15.45
C GLY A 281 -29.09 -21.09 -14.36
N ARG A 282 -27.77 -21.00 -14.15
CA ARG A 282 -27.05 -21.73 -13.11
C ARG A 282 -27.33 -21.07 -11.74
N VAL A 283 -27.81 -21.84 -10.77
CA VAL A 283 -27.99 -21.37 -9.38
C VAL A 283 -26.61 -21.30 -8.73
N MET A 284 -26.27 -20.14 -8.18
CA MET A 284 -24.98 -19.88 -7.52
C MET A 284 -25.22 -19.25 -6.15
N GLU A 285 -24.36 -19.56 -5.19
CA GLU A 285 -24.36 -18.95 -3.87
C GLU A 285 -23.43 -17.72 -3.86
N HIS A 286 -23.86 -16.67 -3.16
CA HIS A 286 -23.13 -15.41 -3.01
C HIS A 286 -23.11 -15.02 -1.54
N ASP A 287 -21.91 -14.66 -1.04
CA ASP A 287 -21.74 -14.24 0.37
C ASP A 287 -22.44 -12.90 0.68
N ARG A 288 -22.65 -12.08 -0.36
CA ARG A 288 -23.28 -10.75 -0.27
C ARG A 288 -24.07 -10.43 -1.54
N VAL A 289 -25.35 -10.12 -1.39
CA VAL A 289 -26.24 -9.73 -2.49
C VAL A 289 -26.94 -8.41 -2.17
N ILE A 290 -26.90 -7.48 -3.12
CA ILE A 290 -27.74 -6.28 -3.12
C ILE A 290 -28.90 -6.53 -4.08
N VAL A 291 -30.09 -6.78 -3.54
CA VAL A 291 -31.29 -7.09 -4.34
C VAL A 291 -31.97 -5.81 -4.82
N SER A 292 -31.93 -4.75 -4.00
CA SER A 292 -32.44 -3.41 -4.29
C SER A 292 -31.67 -2.38 -3.46
N PRO A 293 -31.75 -1.07 -3.77
CA PRO A 293 -31.18 -0.03 -2.92
C PRO A 293 -31.74 -0.15 -1.49
N GLY A 294 -30.91 -0.54 -0.53
CA GLY A 294 -31.28 -0.66 0.89
C GLY A 294 -31.52 -2.08 1.41
N VAL A 295 -31.59 -3.11 0.55
CA VAL A 295 -31.74 -4.50 1.01
C VAL A 295 -30.43 -5.26 0.79
N ARG A 296 -29.71 -5.54 1.89
CA ARG A 296 -28.45 -6.28 1.91
C ARG A 296 -28.65 -7.58 2.68
N PHE A 297 -28.31 -8.71 2.07
CA PHE A 297 -28.24 -10.01 2.74
C PHE A 297 -26.77 -10.37 3.00
N HIS A 298 -26.49 -10.82 4.22
CA HIS A 298 -25.16 -11.28 4.66
C HIS A 298 -25.28 -12.71 5.16
N MET A 299 -24.34 -13.58 4.77
CA MET A 299 -24.35 -14.98 5.22
C MET A 299 -23.73 -15.20 6.62
N THR A 300 -23.07 -14.20 7.20
CA THR A 300 -22.28 -14.37 8.44
C THR A 300 -22.71 -13.45 9.56
N ASP A 301 -22.80 -14.01 10.77
CA ASP A 301 -23.02 -13.30 12.05
C ASP A 301 -21.71 -12.62 12.55
N GLU A 302 -20.92 -12.08 11.64
CA GLU A 302 -19.58 -11.52 11.90
C GLU A 302 -19.47 -10.10 11.34
N ALA A 303 -18.80 -9.21 12.07
CA ALA A 303 -18.72 -7.79 11.72
C ALA A 303 -17.36 -7.14 11.99
N TYR A 304 -16.99 -6.18 11.14
CA TYR A 304 -16.05 -5.13 11.51
C TYR A 304 -16.79 -4.04 12.27
N VAL A 305 -16.24 -3.63 13.41
CA VAL A 305 -16.82 -2.62 14.30
C VAL A 305 -15.86 -1.44 14.41
N THR A 306 -16.39 -0.22 14.34
CA THR A 306 -15.64 1.01 14.62
C THR A 306 -16.45 1.96 15.50
N LEU A 307 -15.82 3.03 15.98
CA LEU A 307 -16.43 4.04 16.85
C LEU A 307 -16.20 5.44 16.27
N ALA A 308 -17.25 6.27 16.28
CA ALA A 308 -17.14 7.71 16.07
C ALA A 308 -17.85 8.48 17.19
N THR A 309 -17.11 9.30 17.93
CA THR A 309 -17.64 10.10 19.04
C THR A 309 -18.08 11.50 18.63
N ASP A 310 -17.74 11.94 17.41
CA ASP A 310 -18.16 13.21 16.83
C ASP A 310 -18.13 13.13 15.28
N ASP A 311 -18.52 14.22 14.63
CA ASP A 311 -18.51 14.32 13.17
C ASP A 311 -17.09 14.25 12.57
N THR A 312 -16.04 14.59 13.33
CA THR A 312 -14.65 14.54 12.86
C THR A 312 -14.17 13.09 12.77
N TYR A 313 -14.34 12.31 13.83
CA TYR A 313 -14.04 10.88 13.83
C TYR A 313 -14.94 10.10 12.85
N SER A 314 -16.16 10.59 12.62
CA SER A 314 -17.06 10.01 11.60
C SER A 314 -16.49 10.09 10.18
N LEU A 315 -15.67 11.10 9.86
CA LEU A 315 -14.98 11.16 8.56
C LEU A 315 -13.97 10.01 8.40
N GLY A 316 -13.20 9.72 9.46
CA GLY A 316 -12.29 8.58 9.50
C GLY A 316 -13.04 7.26 9.31
N ALA A 317 -14.14 7.08 10.05
CA ALA A 317 -14.97 5.89 9.96
C ALA A 317 -15.55 5.69 8.53
N LEU A 318 -15.94 6.76 7.83
CA LEU A 318 -16.38 6.68 6.43
C LEU A 318 -15.24 6.21 5.50
N VAL A 319 -14.01 6.66 5.72
CA VAL A 319 -12.82 6.22 4.97
C VAL A 319 -12.55 4.74 5.23
N LEU A 320 -12.60 4.32 6.50
CA LEU A 320 -12.45 2.92 6.90
C LEU A 320 -13.49 2.03 6.22
N ALA A 321 -14.78 2.37 6.31
CA ALA A 321 -15.85 1.62 5.66
C ALA A 321 -15.67 1.51 4.14
N HIS A 322 -15.24 2.60 3.50
CA HIS A 322 -14.95 2.57 2.07
C HIS A 322 -13.77 1.66 1.74
N SER A 323 -12.72 1.68 2.56
CA SER A 323 -11.53 0.85 2.38
C SER A 323 -11.83 -0.65 2.50
N LEU A 324 -12.64 -1.04 3.49
CA LEU A 324 -13.14 -2.41 3.69
C LEU A 324 -14.00 -2.88 2.50
N LYS A 325 -14.89 -2.02 2.00
CA LYS A 325 -15.69 -2.33 0.80
C LYS A 325 -14.83 -2.47 -0.46
N ARG A 326 -13.81 -1.63 -0.62
CA ARG A 326 -12.89 -1.66 -1.76
C ARG A 326 -12.11 -2.97 -1.84
N VAL A 327 -11.73 -3.53 -0.70
CA VAL A 327 -11.05 -4.84 -0.62
C VAL A 327 -12.02 -6.02 -0.59
N HIS A 328 -13.30 -5.78 -0.87
CA HIS A 328 -14.33 -6.80 -0.98
C HIS A 328 -14.51 -7.65 0.29
N THR A 329 -14.52 -7.02 1.47
CA THR A 329 -14.90 -7.75 2.69
C THR A 329 -16.28 -8.40 2.55
N SER A 330 -16.36 -9.63 3.06
CA SER A 330 -17.58 -10.41 3.15
C SER A 330 -18.36 -10.16 4.45
N ARG A 331 -17.80 -9.39 5.39
CA ARG A 331 -18.37 -9.18 6.72
C ARG A 331 -19.21 -7.91 6.81
N GLN A 332 -20.06 -7.86 7.82
CA GLN A 332 -20.92 -6.69 8.08
C GLN A 332 -20.08 -5.52 8.58
N LEU A 333 -20.50 -4.30 8.26
CA LEU A 333 -19.86 -3.08 8.77
C LEU A 333 -20.75 -2.44 9.82
N VAL A 334 -20.24 -2.32 11.04
CA VAL A 334 -20.95 -1.73 12.17
C VAL A 334 -20.19 -0.50 12.66
N ILE A 335 -20.91 0.56 12.98
CA ILE A 335 -20.36 1.73 13.66
C ILE A 335 -21.16 2.05 14.92
N LEU A 336 -20.44 2.25 16.01
CA LEU A 336 -20.95 2.84 17.24
C LEU A 336 -20.84 4.36 17.14
N VAL A 337 -21.90 5.09 17.49
CA VAL A 337 -21.92 6.56 17.50
C VAL A 337 -22.43 7.11 18.82
N THR A 338 -21.92 8.26 19.25
CA THR A 338 -22.45 8.99 20.41
C THR A 338 -23.51 10.01 19.97
N SER A 339 -24.27 10.53 20.93
CA SER A 339 -25.23 11.64 20.73
C SER A 339 -24.62 12.92 20.15
N ALA A 340 -23.29 13.08 20.20
CA ALA A 340 -22.58 14.22 19.62
C ALA A 340 -22.43 14.14 18.08
N VAL A 341 -22.63 12.97 17.48
CA VAL A 341 -22.64 12.82 16.01
C VAL A 341 -23.95 13.36 15.45
N THR A 342 -23.88 14.31 14.53
CA THR A 342 -25.04 15.02 13.99
C THR A 342 -25.96 14.09 13.20
N THR A 343 -27.26 14.43 13.13
CA THR A 343 -28.24 13.69 12.31
C THR A 343 -27.82 13.62 10.84
N GLN A 344 -27.19 14.68 10.33
CA GLN A 344 -26.67 14.70 8.97
C GLN A 344 -25.54 13.68 8.79
N MET A 345 -24.59 13.63 9.72
CA MET A 345 -23.49 12.65 9.67
C MET A 345 -24.00 11.22 9.85
N ARG A 346 -24.96 10.98 10.74
CA ARG A 346 -25.61 9.68 10.91
C ARG A 346 -26.27 9.18 9.63
N SER A 347 -26.88 10.07 8.85
CA SER A 347 -27.44 9.73 7.53
C SER A 347 -26.36 9.30 6.52
N LEU A 348 -25.16 9.90 6.57
CA LEU A 348 -24.02 9.47 5.75
C LEU A 348 -23.47 8.12 6.22
N LEU A 349 -23.33 7.94 7.54
CA LEU A 349 -22.89 6.70 8.14
C LEU A 349 -23.84 5.54 7.79
N ALA A 350 -25.16 5.77 7.82
CA ALA A 350 -26.16 4.76 7.45
C ALA A 350 -26.08 4.33 5.97
N GLN A 351 -25.48 5.14 5.10
CA GLN A 351 -25.21 4.74 3.71
C GLN A 351 -23.96 3.86 3.61
N ALA A 352 -22.96 4.14 4.45
CA ALA A 352 -21.66 3.47 4.45
C ALA A 352 -21.64 2.17 5.25
N PHE A 353 -22.27 2.14 6.41
CA PHE A 353 -22.32 0.98 7.31
C PHE A 353 -23.57 0.14 7.04
N ASP A 354 -23.58 -1.08 7.56
CA ASP A 354 -24.74 -1.98 7.58
C ASP A 354 -25.56 -1.75 8.86
N LEU A 355 -24.91 -1.37 9.97
CA LEU A 355 -25.54 -0.98 11.23
C LEU A 355 -24.87 0.28 11.80
N VAL A 356 -25.69 1.25 12.21
CA VAL A 356 -25.27 2.45 12.96
C VAL A 356 -25.96 2.39 14.32
N GLU A 357 -25.20 2.04 15.35
CA GLU A 357 -25.71 1.84 16.70
C GLU A 357 -25.36 3.05 17.57
N GLU A 358 -26.37 3.65 18.19
CA GLU A 358 -26.15 4.76 19.11
C GLU A 358 -25.83 4.26 20.52
N VAL A 359 -24.72 4.74 21.06
CA VAL A 359 -24.28 4.44 22.43
C VAL A 359 -24.49 5.68 23.29
N ASN A 360 -25.44 5.60 24.21
CA ASN A 360 -25.72 6.66 25.17
C ASN A 360 -24.90 6.46 26.45
N LEU A 361 -23.84 7.25 26.60
CA LEU A 361 -23.02 7.31 27.81
C LEU A 361 -23.77 7.85 29.04
N LEU A 362 -24.86 8.59 28.82
CA LEU A 362 -25.64 9.28 29.85
C LEU A 362 -26.88 8.49 30.30
N ASP A 363 -26.98 7.20 29.98
CA ASP A 363 -28.15 6.41 30.40
C ASP A 363 -28.09 6.14 31.91
N SER A 364 -28.78 7.00 32.65
CA SER A 364 -28.85 7.12 34.12
C SER A 364 -29.43 5.89 34.84
N ARG A 365 -29.71 4.81 34.12
CA ARG A 365 -30.27 3.55 34.63
C ARG A 365 -29.21 2.48 34.89
N ASP A 366 -27.97 2.69 34.46
CA ASP A 366 -26.89 1.72 34.61
C ASP A 366 -25.91 2.17 35.71
N PRO A 367 -25.84 1.46 36.85
CA PRO A 367 -24.91 1.76 37.95
C PRO A 367 -23.45 1.83 37.50
N ALA A 368 -23.10 1.08 36.46
CA ALA A 368 -21.75 1.02 35.90
C ALA A 368 -21.40 2.30 35.12
N ASN A 369 -22.37 2.86 34.37
CA ASN A 369 -22.22 4.15 33.69
C ASN A 369 -22.22 5.34 34.68
N LEU A 370 -22.89 5.19 35.83
CA LEU A 370 -22.87 6.18 36.91
C LEU A 370 -21.49 6.30 37.59
N ALA A 371 -20.72 5.20 37.68
CA ALA A 371 -19.34 5.24 38.18
C ALA A 371 -18.40 5.99 37.21
N LEU A 372 -18.64 5.84 35.90
CA LEU A 372 -17.90 6.50 34.82
C LEU A 372 -18.16 8.02 34.77
N LEU A 373 -19.34 8.48 35.16
CA LEU A 373 -19.68 9.91 35.23
C LEU A 373 -18.83 10.70 36.23
N ASN A 374 -18.22 10.05 37.23
CA ASN A 374 -17.31 10.70 38.19
C ASN A 374 -15.88 10.90 37.63
N ARG A 375 -15.59 10.44 36.41
CA ARG A 375 -14.29 10.56 35.72
C ARG A 375 -14.47 10.97 34.24
N PRO A 376 -14.78 12.26 33.98
CA PRO A 376 -15.10 12.75 32.64
C PRO A 376 -13.97 12.58 31.62
N GLU A 377 -12.72 12.46 32.07
CA GLU A 377 -11.54 12.20 31.25
C GLU A 377 -11.55 10.82 30.56
N LEU A 378 -12.40 9.88 31.01
CA LEU A 378 -12.44 8.50 30.51
C LEU A 378 -13.61 8.21 29.56
N GLY A 379 -14.42 9.22 29.21
CA GLY A 379 -15.66 9.02 28.45
C GLY A 379 -15.49 8.40 27.06
N VAL A 380 -14.42 8.74 26.34
CA VAL A 380 -14.16 8.24 24.97
C VAL A 380 -13.68 6.78 25.00
N THR A 381 -12.73 6.47 25.88
CA THR A 381 -12.14 5.14 26.11
C THR A 381 -13.20 4.09 26.40
N PHE A 382 -14.17 4.41 27.25
CA PHE A 382 -15.17 3.44 27.67
C PHE A 382 -16.36 3.35 26.72
N THR A 383 -16.59 4.36 25.87
CA THR A 383 -17.53 4.21 24.74
C THR A 383 -17.12 3.05 23.84
N LYS A 384 -15.80 2.86 23.64
CA LYS A 384 -15.24 1.78 22.83
C LYS A 384 -15.63 0.39 23.36
N LEU A 385 -15.72 0.22 24.68
CA LEU A 385 -16.09 -1.06 25.31
C LEU A 385 -17.51 -1.53 24.97
N HIS A 386 -18.40 -0.62 24.57
CA HIS A 386 -19.75 -1.00 24.13
C HIS A 386 -19.75 -1.92 22.89
N CYS A 387 -18.63 -2.07 22.19
CA CYS A 387 -18.51 -3.06 21.13
C CYS A 387 -18.78 -4.49 21.64
N TRP A 388 -18.47 -4.81 22.91
CA TRP A 388 -18.80 -6.10 23.52
C TRP A 388 -20.29 -6.34 23.73
N ARG A 389 -21.13 -5.30 23.68
CA ARG A 389 -22.58 -5.44 23.81
C ARG A 389 -23.28 -5.82 22.49
N LEU A 390 -22.53 -5.89 21.39
CA LEU A 390 -23.06 -6.29 20.08
C LEU A 390 -23.28 -7.81 19.97
N VAL A 391 -24.05 -8.38 20.91
CA VAL A 391 -24.30 -9.82 21.09
C VAL A 391 -25.08 -10.48 19.93
N GLN A 392 -25.57 -9.69 18.97
CA GLN A 392 -26.09 -10.20 17.71
C GLN A 392 -25.01 -10.78 16.78
N PHE A 393 -23.73 -10.50 17.05
CA PHE A 393 -22.61 -11.06 16.30
C PHE A 393 -21.85 -12.11 17.12
N LYS A 394 -21.41 -13.18 16.46
CA LYS A 394 -20.60 -14.27 17.05
C LYS A 394 -19.14 -13.86 17.24
N LYS A 395 -18.63 -13.00 16.38
CA LYS A 395 -17.25 -12.51 16.43
C LYS A 395 -17.13 -11.19 15.69
N CYS A 396 -16.32 -10.30 16.26
CA CYS A 396 -16.09 -8.99 15.70
C CYS A 396 -14.60 -8.68 15.61
N VAL A 397 -14.25 -7.84 14.64
CA VAL A 397 -12.94 -7.19 14.57
C VAL A 397 -13.16 -5.71 14.81
N PHE A 398 -12.63 -5.21 15.92
CA PHE A 398 -12.65 -3.78 16.19
C PHE A 398 -11.53 -3.10 15.40
N MET A 399 -11.82 -1.94 14.82
CA MET A 399 -10.86 -1.07 14.16
C MET A 399 -11.14 0.39 14.51
N ASP A 400 -10.14 1.12 15.02
CA ASP A 400 -10.27 2.56 15.26
C ASP A 400 -10.55 3.32 13.95
N SER A 401 -11.26 4.43 14.04
CA SER A 401 -11.71 5.21 12.87
C SER A 401 -10.57 5.89 12.11
N ASP A 402 -9.36 5.94 12.67
CA ASP A 402 -8.13 6.41 12.03
C ASP A 402 -7.32 5.30 11.33
N THR A 403 -7.86 4.07 11.26
CA THR A 403 -7.25 2.96 10.52
C THR A 403 -7.65 2.95 9.03
N LEU A 404 -6.82 2.33 8.19
CA LEU A 404 -7.07 2.21 6.74
C LEU A 404 -6.76 0.79 6.24
N VAL A 405 -7.73 0.17 5.57
CA VAL A 405 -7.58 -1.19 5.03
C VAL A 405 -7.02 -1.16 3.60
N LEU A 406 -5.87 -1.80 3.41
CA LEU A 406 -5.16 -1.86 2.13
C LEU A 406 -5.44 -3.15 1.35
N GLN A 407 -5.61 -4.27 2.05
CA GLN A 407 -5.93 -5.58 1.50
C GLN A 407 -7.05 -6.24 2.32
N ASN A 408 -7.71 -7.25 1.75
CA ASN A 408 -8.73 -7.99 2.48
C ASN A 408 -8.06 -8.70 3.67
N CYS A 409 -8.65 -8.57 4.86
CA CYS A 409 -8.15 -9.14 6.10
C CYS A 409 -9.22 -9.98 6.82
N ASP A 410 -10.18 -10.55 6.08
CA ASP A 410 -11.25 -11.39 6.65
C ASP A 410 -10.70 -12.64 7.36
N GLU A 411 -9.44 -13.02 7.15
CA GLU A 411 -8.76 -14.06 7.94
C GLU A 411 -8.65 -13.73 9.43
N LEU A 412 -8.78 -12.46 9.84
CA LEU A 412 -8.79 -12.07 11.25
C LEU A 412 -9.91 -12.74 12.05
N PHE A 413 -11.04 -13.06 11.40
CA PHE A 413 -12.15 -13.76 12.05
C PHE A 413 -11.83 -15.22 12.42
N SER A 414 -10.71 -15.77 11.94
CA SER A 414 -10.21 -17.08 12.40
C SER A 414 -9.53 -17.03 13.78
N LYS A 415 -9.19 -15.83 14.28
CA LYS A 415 -8.49 -15.65 15.56
C LYS A 415 -9.44 -15.73 16.76
N GLU A 416 -8.89 -16.01 17.93
CA GLU A 416 -9.61 -16.10 19.21
C GLU A 416 -9.63 -14.74 19.93
N GLU A 417 -10.56 -14.57 20.88
CA GLU A 417 -10.51 -13.44 21.81
C GLU A 417 -9.45 -13.72 22.90
N LEU A 418 -8.55 -12.79 23.25
CA LEU A 418 -8.27 -11.50 22.63
C LEU A 418 -7.06 -11.66 21.70
N SER A 419 -7.21 -11.30 20.42
CA SER A 419 -6.09 -11.24 19.47
C SER A 419 -5.86 -9.81 19.00
N ALA A 420 -4.64 -9.31 19.17
CA ALA A 420 -4.23 -7.96 18.77
C ALA A 420 -2.74 -7.95 18.38
N VAL A 421 -2.27 -6.84 17.84
CA VAL A 421 -0.85 -6.65 17.50
C VAL A 421 -0.10 -6.01 18.67
N PRO A 422 1.21 -6.29 18.85
CA PRO A 422 2.03 -5.60 19.86
C PRO A 422 2.04 -4.09 19.65
N ASP A 423 2.05 -3.33 20.73
CA ASP A 423 2.27 -1.89 20.67
C ASP A 423 3.74 -1.57 20.32
N VAL A 424 3.95 -0.51 19.54
CA VAL A 424 5.31 -0.12 19.08
C VAL A 424 6.17 0.42 20.23
N GLY A 425 5.55 1.06 21.23
CA GLY A 425 6.27 1.61 22.37
C GLY A 425 6.63 0.54 23.40
N TRP A 426 5.62 -0.20 23.87
CA TRP A 426 5.80 -1.26 24.87
C TRP A 426 5.26 -2.58 24.33
N PRO A 427 6.11 -3.47 23.78
CA PRO A 427 5.66 -4.64 23.02
C PRO A 427 4.98 -5.73 23.85
N ASP A 428 5.09 -5.68 25.18
CA ASP A 428 4.31 -6.55 26.08
C ASP A 428 2.86 -6.06 26.27
N CYS A 429 2.54 -4.85 25.80
CA CYS A 429 1.18 -4.36 25.64
C CYS A 429 0.76 -4.54 24.18
N PHE A 430 -0.54 -4.72 23.94
CA PHE A 430 -1.08 -4.71 22.58
C PHE A 430 -1.62 -3.33 22.22
N ASN A 431 -1.55 -2.99 20.93
CA ASN A 431 -2.20 -1.80 20.41
C ASN A 431 -3.72 -2.06 20.31
N SER A 432 -4.52 -1.22 20.98
CA SER A 432 -5.98 -1.36 20.99
C SER A 432 -6.66 -0.86 19.71
N GLY A 433 -5.89 -0.37 18.72
CA GLY A 433 -6.41 0.16 17.47
C GLY A 433 -7.02 -0.90 16.55
N VAL A 434 -6.55 -2.15 16.63
CA VAL A 434 -7.14 -3.30 15.92
C VAL A 434 -7.09 -4.53 16.81
N PHE A 435 -8.24 -5.14 17.09
CA PHE A 435 -8.31 -6.38 17.86
C PHE A 435 -9.53 -7.24 17.49
N VAL A 436 -9.39 -8.55 17.68
CA VAL A 436 -10.44 -9.55 17.49
C VAL A 436 -11.05 -9.88 18.85
N PHE A 437 -12.38 -9.86 18.92
CA PHE A 437 -13.13 -10.08 20.16
C PHE A 437 -14.45 -10.82 19.90
N VAL A 438 -15.04 -11.36 20.97
CA VAL A 438 -16.33 -12.05 21.01
C VAL A 438 -17.29 -11.20 21.85
N PRO A 439 -18.33 -10.60 21.25
CA PRO A 439 -19.33 -9.85 22.00
C PRO A 439 -19.95 -10.67 23.14
N SER A 440 -19.95 -10.11 24.34
CA SER A 440 -20.39 -10.76 25.58
C SER A 440 -20.74 -9.69 26.62
N GLU A 441 -21.98 -9.69 27.09
CA GLU A 441 -22.42 -8.84 28.20
C GLU A 441 -21.62 -9.14 29.48
N ALA A 442 -21.22 -10.40 29.71
CA ALA A 442 -20.39 -10.75 30.87
C ALA A 442 -19.00 -10.11 30.78
N THR A 443 -18.38 -10.13 29.59
CA THR A 443 -17.06 -9.51 29.35
C THR A 443 -17.16 -7.98 29.45
N TYR A 444 -18.20 -7.37 28.87
CA TYR A 444 -18.46 -5.93 29.02
C TYR A 444 -18.56 -5.51 30.48
N ASN A 445 -19.39 -6.19 31.27
CA ASN A 445 -19.56 -5.88 32.69
C ASN A 445 -18.24 -6.01 33.46
N ALA A 446 -17.47 -7.07 33.20
CA ALA A 446 -16.16 -7.26 33.82
C ALA A 446 -15.17 -6.12 33.47
N LEU A 447 -15.12 -5.70 32.20
CA LEU A 447 -14.27 -4.60 31.75
C LEU A 447 -14.68 -3.25 32.36
N ILE A 448 -15.97 -2.97 32.46
CA ILE A 448 -16.47 -1.73 33.09
C ILE A 448 -16.24 -1.72 34.60
N THR A 449 -16.43 -2.86 35.29
CA THR A 449 -16.09 -2.98 36.71
C THR A 449 -14.59 -2.75 36.93
N PHE A 450 -13.74 -3.40 36.14
CA PHE A 450 -12.29 -3.22 36.22
C PHE A 450 -11.89 -1.75 35.98
N ALA A 451 -12.48 -1.13 34.96
CA ALA A 451 -12.30 0.28 34.64
C ALA A 451 -12.71 1.23 35.77
N GLY A 452 -13.84 0.98 36.43
CA GLY A 452 -14.31 1.78 37.56
C GLY A 452 -13.39 1.68 38.78
N GLU A 453 -12.82 0.50 39.02
CA GLU A 453 -11.92 0.24 40.15
C GLU A 453 -10.49 0.73 39.90
N HIS A 454 -9.94 0.50 38.71
CA HIS A 454 -8.51 0.67 38.42
C HIS A 454 -8.21 1.81 37.44
N GLY A 455 -9.19 2.28 36.66
CA GLY A 455 -8.98 3.25 35.59
C GLY A 455 -8.20 2.69 34.39
N SER A 456 -7.59 3.59 33.61
CA SER A 456 -6.66 3.26 32.53
C SER A 456 -5.28 3.83 32.86
N PHE A 457 -4.22 3.03 32.71
CA PHE A 457 -2.86 3.45 33.08
C PHE A 457 -2.26 4.49 32.12
N ASP A 458 -2.68 4.49 30.86
CA ASP A 458 -2.25 5.45 29.84
C ASP A 458 -3.27 6.59 29.63
N GLY A 459 -4.37 6.56 30.38
CA GLY A 459 -5.44 7.57 30.30
C GLY A 459 -6.13 7.63 28.93
N LYS A 460 -5.92 6.61 28.09
CA LYS A 460 -6.57 6.43 26.79
C LYS A 460 -7.55 5.29 26.80
#